data_AF-R7WLX1-F1
#
_entry.id   AF-R7WLX1-F1
#
_cell.length_a   1.000
_cell.length_b   1.000
_cell.length_c   1.000
_cell.angle_alpha   90.00
_cell.angle_beta   90.00
_cell.angle_gamma   90.00
#
_symmetry.space_group_name_H-M   'P 1'
#
loop_
_entity.id
_entity.type
_entity.pdbx_description
1 polymer ?
#
loop_
_entity_poly.entity_id
_entity_poly.type
_entity_poly.pdbx_seq_one_letter_code
_entity_poly.pdbx_strand_id
1 'polypeptide(L)'
;MVITSVLAVVKFTLGVLSAYGLVFLRFPGKNLLFLLVISALMVPNQVTVISNYALVAGWGWRGTFLGIIVPLAGVAFGTFLMRNHFLSLPAEIIEAARMDGAGHARLLFRVVLPLSIPTMVAFAIITIVNEWNEYLWPFLMADDASVAPLPVGLTRLQNNEGLTDWGPVMAGTVLTMVPILVVFLLLQRHMIKGLTTGAVKG
;
A
#
# COMPACT_ATOMS: atom_id res chain seq x y z
N MET A 1 0.39 0.52 14.17
CA MET A 1 -0.39 -0.69 13.82
C MET A 1 -1.69 -0.36 13.12
N VAL A 2 -2.65 0.28 13.80
CA VAL A 2 -3.97 0.60 13.22
C VAL A 2 -3.86 1.32 11.86
N ILE A 3 -3.07 2.40 11.80
CA ILE A 3 -2.86 3.19 10.57
C ILE A 3 -2.36 2.31 9.42
N THR A 4 -1.27 1.58 9.63
CA THR A 4 -0.66 0.67 8.65
C THR A 4 -1.63 -0.40 8.18
N SER A 5 -2.37 -1.04 9.09
CA SER A 5 -3.32 -2.10 8.75
C SER A 5 -4.49 -1.58 7.92
N VAL A 6 -5.06 -0.42 8.29
CA VAL A 6 -6.15 0.21 7.53
C VAL A 6 -5.66 0.62 6.14
N LEU A 7 -4.50 1.29 6.05
CA LEU A 7 -3.93 1.68 4.77
C LEU A 7 -3.60 0.49 3.89
N ALA A 8 -3.06 -0.59 4.46
CA ALA A 8 -2.78 -1.82 3.70
C ALA A 8 -4.06 -2.38 3.07
N VAL A 9 -5.14 -2.51 3.83
CA VAL A 9 -6.43 -3.03 3.33
C VAL A 9 -7.01 -2.10 2.26
N VAL A 10 -7.05 -0.79 2.53
CA VAL A 10 -7.60 0.22 1.61
C VAL A 10 -6.80 0.25 0.31
N LYS A 11 -5.46 0.37 0.40
CA LYS A 11 -4.59 0.44 -0.77
C LYS A 11 -4.65 -0.84 -1.59
N PHE A 12 -4.68 -2.00 -0.93
CA PHE A 12 -4.78 -3.28 -1.60
C PHE A 12 -6.09 -3.40 -2.39
N THR A 13 -7.21 -3.12 -1.72
CA THR A 13 -8.55 -3.24 -2.30
C THR A 13 -8.72 -2.26 -3.47
N LEU A 14 -8.39 -0.98 -3.26
CA LEU A 14 -8.53 0.03 -4.30
C LEU A 14 -7.55 -0.18 -5.45
N GLY A 15 -6.30 -0.59 -5.18
CA GLY A 15 -5.31 -0.87 -6.22
C GLY A 15 -5.71 -2.04 -7.11
N VAL A 16 -6.19 -3.14 -6.51
CA VAL A 16 -6.69 -4.32 -7.23
C VAL A 16 -7.93 -3.97 -8.06
N LEU A 17 -8.92 -3.29 -7.48
CA LEU A 17 -10.14 -2.94 -8.19
C LEU A 17 -9.89 -1.95 -9.33
N SER A 18 -9.04 -0.94 -9.11
CA SER A 18 -8.67 0.04 -10.14
C SER A 18 -7.92 -0.63 -11.29
N ALA A 19 -6.97 -1.50 -10.99
CA ALA A 19 -6.26 -2.29 -12.00
C ALA A 19 -7.20 -3.20 -12.78
N TYR A 20 -8.12 -3.90 -12.09
CA TYR A 20 -9.10 -4.78 -12.73
C TYR A 20 -9.99 -3.99 -13.68
N GLY A 21 -10.48 -2.83 -13.26
CA GLY A 21 -11.25 -1.92 -14.09
C GLY A 21 -10.49 -1.53 -15.35
N LEU A 22 -9.26 -1.04 -15.21
CA LEU A 22 -8.43 -0.59 -16.33
C LEU A 22 -8.09 -1.68 -17.34
N VAL A 23 -8.02 -2.95 -16.92
CA VAL A 23 -7.64 -4.07 -17.78
C VAL A 23 -8.85 -4.77 -18.39
N PHE A 24 -9.83 -5.15 -17.57
CA PHE A 24 -10.89 -6.08 -17.99
C PHE A 24 -12.22 -5.41 -18.33
N LEU A 25 -12.47 -4.18 -17.87
CA LEU A 25 -13.66 -3.40 -18.25
C LEU A 25 -13.39 -2.57 -19.51
N ARG A 26 -14.44 -2.40 -20.32
CA ARG A 26 -14.40 -1.57 -21.53
C ARG A 26 -15.13 -0.27 -21.22
N PHE A 27 -14.38 0.82 -21.13
CA PHE A 27 -14.92 2.18 -20.94
C PHE A 27 -14.05 3.22 -21.65
N PRO A 28 -14.64 4.34 -22.11
CA PRO A 28 -13.89 5.40 -22.79
C PRO A 28 -12.90 6.08 -21.83
N GLY A 29 -11.73 6.48 -22.34
CA GLY A 29 -10.74 7.24 -21.57
C GLY A 29 -9.82 6.42 -20.63
N LYS A 30 -9.90 5.08 -20.63
CA LYS A 30 -9.07 4.22 -19.75
C LYS A 30 -7.56 4.48 -19.85
N ASN A 31 -7.06 4.80 -21.05
CA ASN A 31 -5.64 5.08 -21.26
C ASN A 31 -5.25 6.44 -20.67
N LEU A 32 -6.12 7.45 -20.79
CA LEU A 32 -5.90 8.75 -20.16
C LEU A 32 -5.92 8.63 -18.63
N LEU A 33 -6.88 7.88 -18.08
CA LEU A 33 -6.93 7.62 -16.64
C LEU A 33 -5.67 6.91 -16.16
N PHE A 34 -5.16 5.94 -16.92
CA PHE A 34 -3.89 5.30 -16.58
C PHE A 34 -2.70 6.26 -16.67
N LEU A 35 -2.66 7.14 -17.68
CA LEU A 35 -1.64 8.19 -17.74
C LEU A 35 -1.70 9.10 -16.51
N LEU A 36 -2.88 9.48 -16.04
CA LEU A 36 -3.04 10.25 -14.79
C LEU A 36 -2.49 9.50 -13.58
N VAL A 37 -2.70 8.17 -13.50
CA VAL A 37 -2.11 7.33 -12.45
C VAL A 37 -0.58 7.36 -12.49
N ILE A 38 0.02 7.28 -13.69
CA ILE A 38 1.47 7.42 -13.86
C ILE A 38 1.94 8.82 -13.46
N SER A 39 1.25 9.87 -13.90
CA SER A 39 1.60 11.25 -13.55
C SER A 39 1.58 11.46 -12.03
N ALA A 40 0.58 10.91 -11.33
CA ALA A 40 0.51 10.96 -9.88
C ALA A 40 1.69 10.25 -9.19
N LEU A 41 2.24 9.18 -9.78
CA LEU A 41 3.44 8.50 -9.27
C LEU A 41 4.72 9.33 -9.43
N MET A 42 4.77 10.23 -10.41
CA MET A 42 5.94 11.06 -10.68
C MET A 42 6.04 12.27 -9.75
N VAL A 43 4.94 12.63 -9.07
CA VAL A 43 4.91 13.77 -8.15
C VAL A 43 5.53 13.36 -6.81
N PRO A 44 6.64 13.99 -6.37
CA PRO A 44 7.21 13.70 -5.06
C PRO A 44 6.28 14.19 -3.95
N ASN A 45 6.00 13.34 -2.96
CA ASN A 45 5.13 13.67 -1.82
C ASN A 45 5.62 14.90 -1.04
N GLN A 46 6.93 15.17 -1.04
CA GLN A 46 7.53 16.30 -0.35
C GLN A 46 7.12 17.65 -0.96
N VAL A 47 6.81 17.69 -2.25
CA VAL A 47 6.37 18.93 -2.93
C VAL A 47 4.92 19.26 -2.58
N THR A 48 4.08 18.24 -2.37
CA THR A 48 2.66 18.41 -2.06
C THR A 48 2.38 18.53 -0.56
N VAL A 49 3.38 18.25 0.29
CA VAL A 49 3.19 18.15 1.75
C VAL A 49 2.63 19.44 2.38
N ILE A 50 3.12 20.62 1.98
CA ILE A 50 2.69 21.91 2.54
C ILE A 50 1.23 22.19 2.19
N SER A 51 0.88 22.02 0.91
CA SER A 51 -0.48 22.25 0.43
C SER A 51 -1.47 21.26 1.05
N ASN A 52 -1.11 19.98 1.11
CA ASN A 52 -1.94 18.96 1.74
C ASN A 52 -2.09 19.21 3.25
N TYR A 53 -1.02 19.61 3.93
CA TYR A 53 -1.07 19.98 5.34
C TYR A 53 -2.06 21.12 5.57
N ALA A 54 -1.95 22.21 4.80
CA ALA A 54 -2.83 23.37 4.95
C ALA A 54 -4.30 22.99 4.74
N LEU A 55 -4.58 22.14 3.74
CA LEU A 55 -5.92 21.65 3.45
C LEU A 55 -6.49 20.78 4.58
N VAL A 56 -5.75 19.76 5.01
CA VAL A 56 -6.18 18.79 6.03
C VAL A 56 -6.29 19.46 7.40
N ALA A 57 -5.38 20.39 7.72
CA ALA A 57 -5.47 21.22 8.91
C ALA A 57 -6.66 22.19 8.85
N GLY A 58 -6.93 22.79 7.68
CA GLY A 58 -8.10 23.64 7.47
C GLY A 58 -9.43 22.90 7.62
N TRP A 59 -9.46 21.60 7.36
CA TRP A 59 -10.61 20.72 7.67
C TRP A 59 -10.72 20.34 9.14
N GLY A 60 -9.77 20.72 9.99
CA GLY A 60 -9.74 20.36 11.40
C GLY A 60 -9.39 18.89 11.67
N TRP A 61 -8.71 18.21 10.74
CA TRP A 61 -8.40 16.78 10.86
C TRP A 61 -7.07 16.49 11.58
N ARG A 62 -6.35 17.52 12.03
CA ARG A 62 -5.16 17.37 12.87
C ARG A 62 -5.49 16.62 14.16
N GLY A 63 -4.53 15.83 14.63
CA GLY A 63 -4.71 15.01 15.83
C GLY A 63 -5.68 13.83 15.65
N THR A 64 -6.10 13.51 14.43
CA THR A 64 -7.04 12.39 14.17
C THR A 64 -6.43 11.32 13.28
N PHE A 65 -6.91 10.08 13.41
CA PHE A 65 -6.57 9.00 12.49
C PHE A 65 -6.97 9.32 11.04
N LEU A 66 -8.07 10.05 10.82
CA LEU A 66 -8.55 10.42 9.49
C LEU A 66 -7.56 11.35 8.77
N GLY A 67 -7.04 12.36 9.48
CA GLY A 67 -6.02 13.27 8.95
C GLY A 67 -4.72 12.56 8.54
N ILE A 68 -4.41 11.42 9.17
CA ILE A 68 -3.24 10.60 8.80
C ILE A 68 -3.59 9.64 7.65
N ILE A 69 -4.69 8.89 7.77
CA ILE A 69 -5.02 7.78 6.86
C ILE A 69 -5.50 8.27 5.50
N VAL A 70 -6.42 9.24 5.43
CA VAL A 70 -7.07 9.62 4.16
C VAL A 70 -6.06 10.16 3.13
N PRO A 71 -5.16 11.10 3.48
CA PRO A 71 -4.18 11.62 2.53
C PRO A 71 -3.17 10.55 2.08
N LEU A 72 -2.86 9.59 2.95
CA LEU A 72 -1.98 8.48 2.63
C LEU A 72 -2.67 7.39 1.81
N ALA A 73 -4.01 7.34 1.71
CA ALA A 73 -4.75 6.25 1.06
C ALA A 73 -4.62 6.18 -0.48
N GLY A 74 -3.79 7.03 -1.09
CA GLY A 74 -3.51 7.00 -2.53
C GLY A 74 -2.99 5.64 -3.03
N VAL A 75 -3.46 5.22 -4.20
CA VAL A 75 -3.24 3.86 -4.75
C VAL A 75 -2.51 3.81 -6.09
N ALA A 76 -1.83 4.89 -6.48
CA ALA A 76 -1.25 4.98 -7.81
C ALA A 76 -0.23 3.84 -8.07
N PHE A 77 0.63 3.52 -7.09
CA PHE A 77 1.60 2.43 -7.20
C PHE A 77 0.93 1.06 -7.32
N GLY A 78 -0.03 0.77 -6.43
CA GLY A 78 -0.78 -0.48 -6.46
C GLY A 78 -1.54 -0.68 -7.77
N THR A 79 -2.16 0.39 -8.26
CA THR A 79 -2.89 0.38 -9.54
C THR A 79 -1.94 0.11 -10.70
N PHE A 80 -0.79 0.78 -10.74
CA PHE A 80 0.23 0.56 -11.77
C PHE A 80 0.75 -0.88 -11.78
N LEU A 81 1.22 -1.35 -10.62
CA LEU A 81 1.81 -2.68 -10.46
C LEU A 81 0.80 -3.77 -10.83
N MET A 82 -0.40 -3.72 -10.23
CA MET A 82 -1.43 -4.74 -10.47
C MET A 82 -1.96 -4.70 -11.90
N ARG A 83 -2.09 -3.53 -12.53
CA ARG A 83 -2.51 -3.42 -13.93
C ARG A 83 -1.50 -4.11 -14.85
N ASN A 84 -0.21 -3.83 -14.68
CA ASN A 84 0.82 -4.43 -15.52
C ASN A 84 0.85 -5.96 -15.36
N HIS A 85 0.67 -6.44 -14.14
CA HIS A 85 0.54 -7.88 -13.89
C HIS A 85 -0.74 -8.49 -14.49
N PHE A 86 -1.89 -7.83 -14.37
CA PHE A 86 -3.13 -8.33 -14.96
C PHE A 86 -3.08 -8.40 -16.50
N LEU A 87 -2.33 -7.50 -17.14
CA LEU A 87 -2.08 -7.55 -18.59
C LEU A 87 -1.14 -8.70 -18.99
N SER A 88 -0.30 -9.19 -18.09
CA SER A 88 0.60 -10.33 -18.36
C SER A 88 -0.04 -11.69 -18.10
N LEU A 89 -1.29 -11.73 -17.62
CA LEU A 89 -2.00 -13.00 -17.42
C LEU A 89 -2.32 -13.64 -18.79
N PRO A 90 -2.22 -14.97 -18.94
CA PRO A 90 -2.51 -15.65 -20.20
C PRO A 90 -3.95 -15.37 -20.66
N ALA A 91 -4.10 -14.83 -21.88
CA ALA A 91 -5.39 -14.41 -22.41
C ALA A 91 -6.35 -15.60 -22.54
N GLU A 92 -5.82 -16.78 -22.88
CA GLU A 92 -6.58 -18.01 -23.09
C GLU A 92 -7.31 -18.44 -21.82
N ILE A 93 -6.69 -18.28 -20.65
CA ILE A 93 -7.32 -18.60 -19.35
C ILE A 93 -8.48 -17.64 -19.06
N ILE A 94 -8.30 -16.36 -19.37
CA ILE A 94 -9.32 -15.32 -19.17
C ILE A 94 -10.48 -15.52 -20.14
N GLU A 95 -10.20 -15.87 -21.39
CA GLU A 95 -11.20 -16.16 -22.42
C GLU A 95 -11.99 -17.43 -22.09
N ALA A 96 -11.32 -18.52 -21.71
CA ALA A 96 -11.98 -19.75 -21.27
C ALA A 96 -12.95 -19.48 -20.10
N ALA A 97 -12.51 -18.74 -19.08
CA ALA A 97 -13.39 -18.38 -17.96
C ALA A 97 -14.62 -17.56 -18.40
N ARG A 98 -14.47 -16.67 -19.40
CA ARG A 98 -15.60 -15.91 -19.97
C ARG A 98 -16.54 -16.80 -20.77
N MET A 99 -16.01 -17.77 -21.53
CA MET A 99 -16.81 -18.77 -22.25
C MET A 99 -17.62 -19.65 -21.29
N ASP A 100 -17.07 -19.95 -20.11
CA ASP A 100 -17.76 -20.63 -19.00
C ASP A 100 -18.79 -19.73 -18.26
N GLY A 101 -19.07 -18.54 -18.78
CA GLY A 101 -20.04 -17.60 -18.22
C GLY A 101 -19.60 -16.89 -16.94
N ALA A 102 -18.29 -16.79 -16.68
CA ALA A 102 -17.80 -16.04 -15.52
C ALA A 102 -18.03 -14.52 -15.69
N GLY A 103 -19.02 -13.98 -14.97
CA GLY A 103 -19.17 -12.53 -14.80
C GLY A 103 -17.98 -11.90 -14.05
N HIS A 104 -17.94 -10.56 -13.99
CA HIS A 104 -16.76 -9.83 -13.48
C HIS A 104 -16.32 -10.22 -12.07
N ALA A 105 -17.25 -10.35 -11.13
CA ALA A 105 -16.93 -10.77 -9.77
C ALA A 105 -16.32 -12.18 -9.73
N ARG A 106 -16.90 -13.12 -10.48
CA ARG A 106 -16.37 -14.49 -10.57
C ARG A 106 -14.99 -14.52 -11.21
N LEU A 107 -14.80 -13.78 -12.30
CA LEU A 107 -13.51 -13.66 -12.99
C LEU A 107 -12.44 -13.09 -12.06
N LEU A 108 -12.75 -12.01 -11.32
CA LEU A 108 -11.83 -11.40 -10.37
C LEU A 108 -11.43 -12.40 -9.28
N PHE A 109 -12.40 -12.89 -8.50
CA PHE A 109 -12.11 -13.65 -7.28
C PHE A 109 -11.69 -15.10 -7.52
N ARG A 110 -12.16 -15.75 -8.60
CA ARG A 110 -11.88 -17.19 -8.85
C ARG A 110 -10.79 -17.45 -9.87
N VAL A 111 -10.38 -16.45 -10.66
CA VAL A 111 -9.40 -16.64 -11.74
C VAL A 111 -8.24 -15.67 -11.58
N VAL A 112 -8.52 -14.35 -11.63
CA VAL A 112 -7.48 -13.33 -11.65
C VAL A 112 -6.70 -13.30 -10.34
N LEU A 113 -7.37 -13.14 -9.18
CA LEU A 113 -6.66 -13.05 -7.90
C LEU A 113 -5.85 -14.31 -7.54
N PRO A 114 -6.34 -15.55 -7.73
CA PRO A 114 -5.53 -16.75 -7.49
C PRO A 114 -4.26 -16.82 -8.34
N LEU A 115 -4.33 -16.44 -9.62
CA LEU A 115 -3.16 -16.39 -10.50
C LEU A 115 -2.18 -15.28 -10.08
N SER A 116 -2.70 -14.24 -9.44
CA SER A 116 -1.93 -13.07 -9.02
C SER A 116 -1.37 -13.13 -7.60
N ILE A 117 -1.51 -14.25 -6.88
CA ILE A 117 -1.03 -14.40 -5.49
C ILE A 117 0.41 -13.90 -5.29
N PRO A 118 1.41 -14.28 -6.13
CA PRO A 118 2.79 -13.87 -5.89
C PRO A 118 2.97 -12.35 -5.97
N THR A 119 2.35 -11.71 -6.97
CA THR A 119 2.40 -10.26 -7.15
C THR A 119 1.60 -9.52 -6.08
N MET A 120 0.45 -10.04 -5.68
CA MET A 120 -0.35 -9.48 -4.58
C MET A 120 0.41 -9.52 -3.25
N VAL A 121 1.15 -10.59 -2.99
CA VAL A 121 2.00 -10.70 -1.80
C VAL A 121 3.12 -9.67 -1.85
N ALA A 122 3.81 -9.52 -3.00
CA ALA A 122 4.83 -8.49 -3.16
C ALA A 122 4.25 -7.08 -2.94
N PHE A 123 3.09 -6.80 -3.54
CA PHE A 123 2.38 -5.52 -3.36
C PHE A 123 2.03 -5.27 -1.89
N ALA A 124 1.50 -6.28 -1.19
CA ALA A 124 1.16 -6.18 0.23
C ALA A 124 2.38 -5.91 1.10
N ILE A 125 3.50 -6.63 0.88
CA ILE A 125 4.75 -6.41 1.62
C ILE A 125 5.25 -4.98 1.41
N ILE A 126 5.40 -4.55 0.15
CA ILE A 126 5.90 -3.21 -0.18
C ILE A 126 5.03 -2.14 0.47
N THR A 127 3.70 -2.30 0.39
CA THR A 127 2.77 -1.35 1.00
C THR A 127 2.91 -1.31 2.52
N ILE A 128 2.88 -2.47 3.18
CA ILE A 128 2.95 -2.52 4.65
C ILE A 128 4.28 -1.96 5.15
N VAL A 129 5.40 -2.29 4.50
CA VAL A 129 6.73 -1.76 4.85
C VAL A 129 6.77 -0.23 4.68
N ASN A 130 6.26 0.29 3.57
CA ASN A 130 6.22 1.74 3.34
C ASN A 130 5.34 2.45 4.36
N GLU A 131 4.11 1.99 4.60
CA GLU A 131 3.21 2.62 5.58
C GLU A 131 3.67 2.44 7.03
N TRP A 132 4.46 1.41 7.33
CA TRP A 132 5.08 1.24 8.64
C TRP A 132 6.21 2.24 8.87
N ASN A 133 6.99 2.52 7.82
CA ASN A 133 8.13 3.44 7.86
C ASN A 133 7.76 4.90 7.57
N GLU A 134 6.53 5.16 7.14
CA GLU A 134 6.06 6.53 6.87
C GLU A 134 6.11 7.37 8.15
N TYR A 135 6.88 8.45 8.08
CA TYR A 135 7.22 9.26 9.24
C TYR A 135 6.76 10.71 9.08
N LEU A 136 7.06 11.32 7.93
CA LEU A 136 6.93 12.76 7.75
C LEU A 136 5.47 13.21 7.87
N TRP A 137 4.56 12.54 7.15
CA TRP A 137 3.15 12.92 7.19
C TRP A 137 2.51 12.71 8.56
N PRO A 138 2.64 11.52 9.22
CA PRO A 138 2.13 11.34 10.57
C PRO A 138 2.75 12.27 11.60
N PHE A 139 4.03 12.61 11.50
CA PHE A 139 4.69 13.57 12.39
C PHE A 139 4.03 14.95 12.33
N LEU A 140 3.68 15.42 11.13
CA LEU A 140 3.02 16.72 10.95
C LEU A 140 1.57 16.75 11.43
N MET A 141 0.89 15.61 11.36
CA MET A 141 -0.55 15.49 11.65
C MET A 141 -0.87 15.06 13.08
N ALA A 142 0.03 14.33 13.75
CA ALA A 142 -0.20 13.79 15.09
C ALA A 142 0.16 14.82 16.17
N ASP A 143 -0.85 15.39 16.82
CA ASP A 143 -0.64 16.35 17.92
C ASP A 143 -0.12 15.67 19.20
N ASP A 144 -0.58 14.45 19.50
CA ASP A 144 -0.22 13.71 20.72
C ASP A 144 0.05 12.22 20.47
N ALA A 145 0.23 11.43 21.54
CA ALA A 145 0.58 10.01 21.47
C ALA A 145 -0.62 9.09 21.16
N SER A 146 -1.86 9.59 21.22
CA SER A 146 -3.08 8.80 20.98
C SER A 146 -3.22 8.38 19.52
N VAL A 147 -2.68 9.17 18.59
CA VAL A 147 -2.73 8.91 17.14
C VAL A 147 -1.36 8.76 16.48
N ALA A 148 -0.27 9.08 17.19
CA ALA A 148 1.08 8.98 16.63
C ALA A 148 1.48 7.50 16.37
N PRO A 149 1.96 7.16 15.17
CA PRO A 149 2.53 5.84 14.93
C PRO A 149 3.88 5.70 15.66
N LEU A 150 4.33 4.44 15.85
CA LEU A 150 5.54 4.14 16.60
C LEU A 150 6.79 4.91 16.12
N PRO A 151 7.07 5.07 14.81
CA PRO A 151 8.21 5.88 14.36
C PRO A 151 8.16 7.33 14.86
N VAL A 152 6.98 7.94 14.92
CA VAL A 152 6.79 9.30 15.46
C VAL A 152 6.96 9.31 16.98
N GLY A 153 6.45 8.28 17.66
CA GLY A 153 6.64 8.10 19.10
C GLY A 153 8.11 7.97 19.50
N LEU A 154 8.94 7.29 18.69
CA LEU A 154 10.37 7.14 18.94
C LEU A 154 11.10 8.49 18.96
N THR A 155 10.75 9.42 18.06
CA THR A 155 11.35 10.76 18.05
C THR A 155 11.04 11.52 19.34
N ARG A 156 9.87 11.29 19.96
CA ARG A 156 9.53 11.91 21.24
C ARG A 156 10.33 11.37 22.44
N LEU A 157 11.03 10.24 22.30
CA LEU A 157 11.99 9.76 23.30
C LEU A 157 13.32 10.52 23.24
N GLN A 158 13.57 11.25 22.15
CA GLN A 158 14.75 12.10 22.02
C GLN A 158 14.52 13.40 22.80
N ASN A 159 15.54 13.84 23.52
CA ASN A 159 15.47 15.09 24.26
C ASN A 159 15.90 16.23 23.34
N ASN A 160 14.99 17.17 23.05
CA ASN A 160 15.28 18.30 22.17
C ASN A 160 16.12 19.40 22.83
N GLU A 161 16.18 19.43 24.17
CA GLU A 161 16.79 20.52 24.95
C GLU A 161 17.93 20.03 25.87
N GLY A 162 18.28 18.74 25.82
CA GLY A 162 19.29 18.14 26.68
C GLY A 162 19.97 16.92 26.06
N LEU A 163 20.70 16.16 26.87
CA LEU A 163 21.30 14.90 26.43
C LEU A 163 20.20 13.86 26.20
N THR A 164 20.20 13.27 25.00
CA THR A 164 19.32 12.13 24.69
C THR A 164 19.87 10.87 25.34
N ASP A 165 19.02 10.18 26.10
CA ASP A 165 19.33 8.82 26.55
C ASP A 165 19.11 7.85 25.39
N TRP A 166 20.21 7.40 24.80
CA TRP A 166 20.17 6.48 23.66
C TRP A 166 19.72 5.08 24.05
N GLY A 167 19.76 4.69 25.33
CA GLY A 167 19.33 3.36 25.79
C GLY A 167 17.87 3.07 25.43
N PRO A 168 16.91 3.87 25.93
CA PRO A 168 15.49 3.75 25.58
C PRO A 168 15.19 3.92 24.09
N VAL A 169 15.88 4.85 23.40
CA VAL A 169 15.68 5.09 21.96
C VAL A 169 16.06 3.84 21.14
N MET A 170 17.21 3.23 21.44
CA MET A 170 17.67 2.03 20.74
C MET A 170 16.78 0.83 21.07
N ALA A 171 16.37 0.66 22.32
CA ALA A 171 15.44 -0.39 22.72
C ALA A 171 14.08 -0.26 22.00
N GLY A 172 13.51 0.95 21.96
CA GLY A 172 12.27 1.24 21.23
C GLY A 172 12.39 1.00 19.73
N THR A 173 13.55 1.32 19.14
CA THR A 173 13.84 1.07 17.72
C THR A 173 13.79 -0.42 17.41
N VAL A 174 14.47 -1.26 18.20
CA VAL A 174 14.45 -2.72 18.03
C VAL A 174 13.02 -3.26 18.16
N LEU A 175 12.26 -2.83 19.18
CA LEU A 175 10.87 -3.23 19.37
C LEU A 175 9.97 -2.81 18.20
N THR A 176 10.23 -1.65 17.59
CA THR A 176 9.47 -1.16 16.43
C THR A 176 9.78 -1.96 15.16
N MET A 177 10.92 -2.64 15.07
CA MET A 177 11.25 -3.53 13.94
C MET A 177 10.57 -4.90 14.06
N VAL A 178 10.31 -5.40 15.27
CA VAL A 178 9.75 -6.76 15.48
C VAL A 178 8.49 -7.03 14.67
N PRO A 179 7.47 -6.15 14.66
CA PRO A 179 6.22 -6.49 13.99
C PRO A 179 6.33 -6.52 12.47
N ILE A 180 7.15 -5.63 11.88
CA ILE A 180 7.35 -5.63 10.44
C ILE A 180 8.14 -6.87 9.99
N LEU A 181 9.08 -7.34 10.82
CA LEU A 181 9.78 -8.61 10.59
C LEU A 181 8.81 -9.79 10.62
N VAL A 182 7.90 -9.85 11.59
CA VAL A 182 6.88 -10.91 11.66
C VAL A 182 6.01 -10.91 10.40
N VAL A 183 5.50 -9.76 9.98
CA VAL A 183 4.70 -9.65 8.75
C VAL A 183 5.48 -10.11 7.53
N PHE A 184 6.73 -9.66 7.39
CA PHE A 184 7.61 -10.05 6.30
C PHE A 184 7.82 -11.57 6.25
N LEU A 185 8.17 -12.20 7.38
CA LEU A 185 8.40 -13.64 7.48
C LEU A 185 7.15 -14.46 7.14
N LEU A 186 5.96 -13.98 7.50
CA LEU A 186 4.69 -14.62 7.18
C LEU A 186 4.32 -14.53 5.68
N LEU A 187 4.66 -13.42 5.04
CA LEU A 187 4.30 -13.16 3.64
C LEU A 187 5.34 -13.70 2.65
N GLN A 188 6.64 -13.63 2.94
CA GLN A 188 7.72 -14.05 2.02
C GLN A 188 7.56 -15.49 1.48
N ARG A 189 7.02 -16.41 2.28
CA ARG A 189 6.81 -17.82 1.89
C ARG A 189 5.87 -17.98 0.68
N HIS A 190 4.98 -17.02 0.44
CA HIS A 190 4.06 -17.03 -0.69
C HIS A 190 4.69 -16.49 -1.98
N MET A 191 5.73 -15.66 -1.88
CA MET A 191 6.50 -15.23 -3.06
C MET A 191 7.29 -16.41 -3.67
N ILE A 192 7.90 -17.25 -2.82
CA ILE A 192 8.73 -18.38 -3.25
C ILE A 192 7.90 -19.47 -3.96
N LYS A 193 6.70 -19.78 -3.43
CA LYS A 193 5.81 -20.79 -4.05
C LYS A 193 5.37 -20.42 -5.46
N GLY A 194 5.17 -19.13 -5.75
CA GLY A 194 4.80 -18.63 -7.07
C GLY A 194 5.87 -18.84 -8.14
N LEU A 195 7.14 -18.70 -7.78
CA LEU A 195 8.28 -18.91 -8.68
C LEU A 195 8.46 -20.40 -9.02
N THR A 196 8.20 -21.30 -8.07
CA THR A 196 8.40 -22.75 -8.25
C THR A 196 7.31 -23.41 -9.09
N THR A 197 6.08 -22.91 -9.12
CA THR A 197 4.99 -23.51 -9.93
C THR A 197 5.14 -23.21 -11.43
N GLY A 198 5.81 -22.12 -11.82
CA GLY A 198 6.11 -21.79 -13.21
C GLY A 198 7.31 -22.53 -13.81
N ALA A 199 8.21 -23.07 -12.97
CA ALA A 199 9.44 -23.72 -13.43
C ALA A 199 9.26 -25.19 -13.86
N VAL A 200 8.07 -25.79 -13.69
CA VAL A 200 7.84 -27.23 -13.93
C VAL A 200 7.07 -27.52 -15.22
N LYS A 201 6.93 -26.53 -16.11
CA LYS A 201 6.38 -26.72 -17.46
C LYS A 201 7.28 -26.05 -18.50
N GLY A 202 8.48 -26.60 -18.63
CA GLY A 202 9.40 -26.41 -19.75
C GLY A 202 9.88 -27.78 -20.21
#